data_AF-A0A0F9BNX9-F1
#
_entry.id   AF-A0A0F9BNX9-F1
#
_cell.length_a   1.000
_cell.length_b   1.000
_cell.length_c   1.000
_cell.angle_alpha   90.00
_cell.angle_beta   90.00
_cell.angle_gamma   90.00
#
_symmetry.space_group_name_H-M   'P 1'
#
loop_
_entity.id
_entity.type
_entity.pdbx_description
1 polymer ?
#
loop_
_entity_poly.entity_id
_entity_poly.type
_entity_poly.pdbx_seq_one_letter_code
_entity_poly.pdbx_strand_id
1 'polypeptide(L)'
;LVDRTAAREALGQAQSMIAVMREQATFLTQYDKLMAMKDDDVEELLDQARRDDQTHVARHGEVSQEIIDTDVQINAMRSQIADRAEKARQARSQSRLAKGQAGMDLLEQALKYEAEIGQLSAKVSIAQDRVRQLVGQRRILGVQINAARRTITAAAAILDHRKIQKGKRSEERQRCMALIAESARSVTTLTAAIVASCEKAKAEEKLAIAAYQAADAQLGESRVSVEMRSAEAMADKADLSMRAASLRSERYSLHGRLTMLKEWIEELWPKVFPDKPIPEEAKKLTEYVPSPETLKTLALQGYTTAISNYDGAAQALGRGEQKYRWFYQGQQAAACLGHWQLQPDPNQLKRAEDILNAALKNKEASPYLRPVVRLRDMLKTGKSPVPEEPATAPADTNS
;
A
#
# COMPACT_ATOMS: atom_id res chain seq x y z
N LEU A 1 -11.34 -4.05 -12.36
CA LEU A 1 -10.18 -3.28 -11.81
C LEU A 1 -10.48 -1.79 -11.65
N VAL A 2 -11.17 -1.16 -12.61
CA VAL A 2 -11.57 0.26 -12.57
C VAL A 2 -12.48 0.56 -11.37
N ASP A 3 -13.47 -0.29 -11.11
CA ASP A 3 -14.42 -0.09 -9.99
C ASP A 3 -13.75 -0.20 -8.60
N ARG A 4 -12.66 -0.95 -8.49
CA ARG A 4 -11.87 -1.02 -7.25
C ARG A 4 -11.10 0.28 -6.99
N THR A 5 -10.67 0.96 -8.04
CA THR A 5 -10.05 2.29 -7.92
C THR A 5 -11.08 3.32 -7.49
N ALA A 6 -12.27 3.31 -8.09
CA ALA A 6 -13.38 4.18 -7.68
C ALA A 6 -13.76 3.97 -6.20
N ALA A 7 -13.83 2.70 -5.74
CA ALA A 7 -14.06 2.39 -4.34
C ALA A 7 -12.97 2.97 -3.41
N ARG A 8 -11.70 2.95 -3.83
CA ARG A 8 -10.56 3.50 -3.06
C ARG A 8 -10.60 5.02 -2.98
N GLU A 9 -11.04 5.70 -4.03
CA GLU A 9 -11.18 7.16 -4.08
C GLU A 9 -12.33 7.63 -3.18
N ALA A 10 -13.52 7.03 -3.33
CA ALA A 10 -14.67 7.32 -2.48
C ALA A 10 -14.37 7.03 -0.99
N LEU A 11 -13.61 5.97 -0.71
CA LEU A 11 -13.11 5.66 0.63
C LEU A 11 -12.25 6.80 1.20
N GLY A 12 -11.31 7.35 0.42
CA GLY A 12 -10.49 8.48 0.88
C GLY A 12 -11.31 9.73 1.22
N GLN A 13 -12.35 10.01 0.43
CA GLN A 13 -13.28 11.12 0.67
C GLN A 13 -14.14 10.89 1.92
N ALA A 14 -14.69 9.69 2.09
CA ALA A 14 -15.51 9.34 3.26
C ALA A 14 -14.70 9.46 4.56
N GLN A 15 -13.45 8.99 4.54
CA GLN A 15 -12.52 9.11 5.66
C GLN A 15 -12.27 10.58 6.04
N SER A 16 -12.21 11.47 5.04
CA SER A 16 -12.02 12.91 5.26
C SER A 16 -13.27 13.55 5.89
N MET A 17 -14.47 13.20 5.44
CA MET A 17 -15.72 13.72 6.02
C MET A 17 -15.96 13.25 7.46
N ILE A 18 -15.58 12.00 7.77
CA ILE A 18 -15.60 11.50 9.15
C ILE A 18 -14.64 12.29 10.05
N ALA A 19 -13.47 12.69 9.52
CA ALA A 19 -12.54 13.53 10.26
C ALA A 19 -13.17 14.91 10.59
N VAL A 20 -13.88 15.51 9.64
CA VAL A 20 -14.62 16.78 9.85
C VAL A 20 -15.75 16.61 10.89
N MET A 21 -16.54 15.53 10.81
CA MET A 21 -17.58 15.26 11.82
C MET A 21 -16.98 15.10 13.22
N ARG A 22 -15.89 14.34 13.32
CA ARG A 22 -15.15 14.16 14.57
C ARG A 22 -14.61 15.51 15.04
N GLU A 23 -14.25 16.38 14.11
CA GLU A 23 -13.78 17.73 14.36
C GLU A 23 -14.86 18.66 14.95
N GLN A 24 -16.06 18.61 14.44
CA GLN A 24 -17.11 19.46 14.99
C GLN A 24 -17.67 18.91 16.32
N ALA A 25 -17.69 17.58 16.48
CA ALA A 25 -18.20 16.92 17.68
C ALA A 25 -17.39 17.24 18.95
N THR A 26 -16.05 17.14 18.90
CA THR A 26 -15.23 17.49 20.09
C THR A 26 -15.24 19.00 20.33
N PHE A 27 -15.45 19.84 19.30
CA PHE A 27 -15.58 21.29 19.50
C PHE A 27 -16.78 21.57 20.41
N LEU A 28 -17.95 21.03 20.06
CA LEU A 28 -19.16 21.19 20.85
C LEU A 28 -18.99 20.66 22.27
N THR A 29 -18.34 19.50 22.44
CA THR A 29 -18.07 18.92 23.76
C THR A 29 -17.16 19.82 24.61
N GLN A 30 -16.12 20.39 24.02
CA GLN A 30 -15.21 21.31 24.71
C GLN A 30 -15.88 22.64 25.01
N TYR A 31 -16.66 23.17 24.06
CA TYR A 31 -17.43 24.39 24.21
C TYR A 31 -18.41 24.29 25.38
N ASP A 32 -19.19 23.21 25.47
CA ASP A 32 -20.14 22.99 26.56
C ASP A 32 -19.43 22.87 27.93
N LYS A 33 -18.25 22.22 27.98
CA LYS A 33 -17.44 22.11 29.21
C LYS A 33 -16.89 23.45 29.68
N LEU A 34 -16.28 24.21 28.77
CA LEU A 34 -15.64 25.49 29.08
C LEU A 34 -16.67 26.54 29.52
N MET A 35 -17.89 26.47 28.99
CA MET A 35 -19.00 27.33 29.41
C MET A 35 -19.33 27.20 30.91
N ALA A 36 -19.00 26.07 31.55
CA ALA A 36 -19.20 25.82 32.98
C ALA A 36 -18.03 26.27 33.87
N MET A 37 -16.89 26.68 33.31
CA MET A 37 -15.67 27.05 34.04
C MET A 37 -15.63 28.55 34.41
N LYS A 38 -14.80 28.96 35.39
CA LYS A 38 -14.59 30.39 35.71
C LYS A 38 -13.69 31.07 34.68
N ASP A 39 -13.72 32.40 34.61
CA ASP A 39 -12.98 33.16 33.60
C ASP A 39 -11.46 32.95 33.69
N ASP A 40 -10.88 33.04 34.89
CA ASP A 40 -9.44 32.84 35.10
C ASP A 40 -8.98 31.44 34.63
N ASP A 41 -9.79 30.40 34.91
CA ASP A 41 -9.50 29.03 34.47
C ASP A 41 -9.62 28.88 32.94
N VAL A 42 -10.49 29.67 32.29
CA VAL A 42 -10.66 29.67 30.83
C VAL A 42 -9.50 30.41 30.15
N GLU A 43 -8.97 31.47 30.75
CA GLU A 43 -7.78 32.18 30.25
C GLU A 43 -6.52 31.32 30.33
N GLU A 44 -6.26 30.68 31.47
CA GLU A 44 -5.10 29.78 31.62
C GLU A 44 -5.16 28.62 30.60
N LEU A 45 -6.35 28.06 30.40
CA LEU A 45 -6.58 26.97 29.48
C LEU A 45 -6.50 27.41 28.00
N LEU A 46 -6.89 28.65 27.67
CA LEU A 46 -6.66 29.25 26.35
C LEU A 46 -5.17 29.39 26.05
N ASP A 47 -4.38 29.87 27.02
CA ASP A 47 -2.94 30.04 26.85
C ASP A 47 -2.18 28.72 26.77
N GLN A 48 -2.63 27.70 27.51
CA GLN A 48 -2.11 26.35 27.35
C GLN A 48 -2.45 25.77 25.97
N ALA A 49 -3.71 25.91 25.52
CA ALA A 49 -4.13 25.40 24.22
C ALA A 49 -3.40 26.09 23.05
N ARG A 50 -3.07 27.38 23.17
CA ARG A 50 -2.24 28.12 22.20
C ARG A 50 -0.83 27.55 22.09
N ARG A 51 -0.20 27.25 23.23
CA ARG A 51 1.14 26.62 23.28
C ARG A 51 1.12 25.22 22.66
N ASP A 52 0.08 24.44 22.97
CA ASP A 52 -0.10 23.10 22.42
C ASP A 52 -0.37 23.14 20.91
N ASP A 53 -1.24 24.03 20.40
CA ASP A 53 -1.49 24.20 18.97
C ASP A 53 -0.21 24.57 18.22
N GLN A 54 0.56 25.55 18.70
CA GLN A 54 1.83 25.95 18.07
C GLN A 54 2.82 24.79 17.99
N THR A 55 2.98 24.05 19.10
CA THR A 55 3.90 22.91 19.18
C THR A 55 3.47 21.78 18.24
N HIS A 56 2.18 21.43 18.23
CA HIS A 56 1.68 20.35 17.40
C HIS A 56 1.64 20.72 15.92
N VAL A 57 1.31 21.97 15.56
CA VAL A 57 1.32 22.46 14.17
C VAL A 57 2.73 22.42 13.58
N ALA A 58 3.73 22.90 14.33
CA ALA A 58 5.13 22.81 13.91
C ALA A 58 5.52 21.35 13.62
N ARG A 59 5.22 20.46 14.57
CA ARG A 59 5.53 19.03 14.43
C ARG A 59 4.76 18.34 13.30
N HIS A 60 3.51 18.73 13.07
CA HIS A 60 2.70 18.22 11.95
C HIS A 60 3.25 18.70 10.60
N GLY A 61 3.78 19.93 10.53
CA GLY A 61 4.49 20.44 9.36
C GLY A 61 5.72 19.60 9.03
N GLU A 62 6.57 19.33 10.03
CA GLU A 62 7.75 18.46 9.88
C GLU A 62 7.38 17.07 9.36
N VAL A 63 6.42 16.41 10.00
CA VAL A 63 5.97 15.06 9.59
C VAL A 63 5.33 15.08 8.19
N SER A 64 4.61 16.14 7.83
CA SER A 64 4.03 16.28 6.49
C SER A 64 5.10 16.43 5.42
N GLN A 65 6.14 17.20 5.70
CA GLN A 65 7.29 17.33 4.81
C GLN A 65 8.01 15.98 4.65
N GLU A 66 8.24 15.24 5.74
CA GLU A 66 8.82 13.90 5.68
C GLU A 66 8.00 12.94 4.80
N ILE A 67 6.66 13.01 4.84
CA ILE A 67 5.79 12.20 3.98
C ILE A 67 5.96 12.59 2.52
N ILE A 68 5.93 13.89 2.20
CA ILE A 68 6.08 14.39 0.83
C ILE A 68 7.44 13.97 0.26
N ASP A 69 8.51 14.17 1.03
CA ASP A 69 9.85 13.79 0.61
C ASP A 69 9.95 12.28 0.36
N THR A 70 9.31 11.48 1.21
CA THR A 70 9.26 10.01 1.04
C THR A 70 8.41 9.59 -0.17
N ASP A 71 7.29 10.27 -0.44
CA ASP A 71 6.44 10.00 -1.61
C ASP A 71 7.12 10.42 -2.93
N VAL A 72 7.86 11.52 -2.94
CA VAL A 72 8.72 11.92 -4.07
C VAL A 72 9.76 10.83 -4.33
N GLN A 73 10.39 10.30 -3.29
CA GLN A 73 11.31 9.17 -3.41
C GLN A 73 10.61 7.92 -3.95
N ILE A 74 9.41 7.59 -3.46
CA ILE A 74 8.61 6.45 -3.96
C ILE A 74 8.31 6.60 -5.45
N ASN A 75 7.88 7.78 -5.89
CA ASN A 75 7.52 8.02 -7.28
C ASN A 75 8.74 8.04 -8.20
N ALA A 76 9.86 8.62 -7.75
CA ALA A 76 11.14 8.51 -8.45
C ALA A 76 11.54 7.03 -8.62
N MET A 77 11.44 6.23 -7.55
CA MET A 77 11.72 4.79 -7.61
C MET A 77 10.74 4.04 -8.52
N ARG A 78 9.45 4.40 -8.55
CA ARG A 78 8.46 3.81 -9.47
C ARG A 78 8.70 4.18 -10.93
N SER A 79 9.11 5.41 -11.21
CA SER A 79 9.49 5.84 -12.56
C SER A 79 10.72 5.05 -13.04
N GLN A 80 11.71 4.89 -12.16
CA GLN A 80 12.85 4.02 -12.43
C GLN A 80 12.44 2.55 -12.64
N ILE A 81 11.46 2.03 -11.88
CA ILE A 81 10.89 0.69 -12.13
C ILE A 81 10.30 0.60 -13.54
N ALA A 82 9.52 1.59 -13.98
CA ALA A 82 8.88 1.58 -15.28
C ALA A 82 9.91 1.66 -16.43
N ASP A 83 10.88 2.56 -16.34
CA ASP A 83 11.99 2.67 -17.31
C ASP A 83 12.77 1.36 -17.41
N ARG A 84 13.09 0.75 -16.27
CA ARG A 84 13.80 -0.53 -16.22
C ARG A 84 12.91 -1.67 -16.73
N ALA A 85 11.61 -1.66 -16.46
CA ALA A 85 10.68 -2.67 -16.98
C ALA A 85 10.57 -2.63 -18.51
N GLU A 86 10.61 -1.42 -19.10
CA GLU A 86 10.58 -1.24 -20.54
C GLU A 86 11.90 -1.69 -21.17
N LYS A 87 13.04 -1.27 -20.61
CA LYS A 87 14.35 -1.75 -21.04
C LYS A 87 14.51 -3.27 -20.89
N ALA A 88 13.93 -3.85 -19.83
CA ALA A 88 13.90 -5.29 -19.64
C ALA A 88 13.11 -6.00 -20.75
N ARG A 89 11.92 -5.47 -21.08
CA ARG A 89 11.07 -6.01 -22.15
C ARG A 89 11.74 -5.91 -23.52
N GLN A 90 12.36 -4.78 -23.83
CA GLN A 90 13.07 -4.57 -25.09
C GLN A 90 14.25 -5.54 -25.23
N ALA A 91 15.08 -5.64 -24.18
CA ALA A 91 16.21 -6.55 -24.17
C ALA A 91 15.78 -8.02 -24.27
N ARG A 92 14.64 -8.40 -23.67
CA ARG A 92 14.02 -9.72 -23.85
C ARG A 92 13.54 -9.98 -25.26
N SER A 93 12.86 -9.01 -25.86
CA SER A 93 12.36 -9.13 -27.23
C SER A 93 13.51 -9.30 -28.21
N GLN A 94 14.55 -8.47 -28.09
CA GLN A 94 15.74 -8.53 -28.93
C GLN A 94 16.55 -9.82 -28.69
N SER A 95 16.63 -10.30 -27.45
CA SER A 95 17.26 -11.57 -27.11
C SER A 95 16.61 -12.78 -27.82
N ARG A 96 15.28 -12.77 -27.99
CA ARG A 96 14.56 -13.84 -28.70
C ARG A 96 14.82 -13.83 -30.20
N LEU A 97 15.13 -12.65 -30.76
CA LEU A 97 15.43 -12.47 -32.19
C LEU A 97 16.90 -12.75 -32.51
N ALA A 98 17.81 -12.48 -31.56
CA ALA A 98 19.24 -12.72 -31.70
C ALA A 98 19.61 -14.17 -31.32
N LYS A 99 20.47 -14.82 -32.13
CA LYS A 99 20.99 -16.18 -31.86
C LYS A 99 22.38 -16.13 -31.23
N GLY A 100 22.74 -17.15 -30.46
CA GLY A 100 24.08 -17.29 -29.88
C GLY A 100 24.38 -16.28 -28.76
N GLN A 101 25.64 -15.89 -28.63
CA GLN A 101 26.14 -15.05 -27.51
C GLN A 101 25.45 -13.69 -27.42
N ALA A 102 25.16 -13.04 -28.55
CA ALA A 102 24.48 -11.74 -28.56
C ALA A 102 23.04 -11.80 -28.00
N GLY A 103 22.32 -12.91 -28.25
CA GLY A 103 21.01 -13.14 -27.63
C GLY A 103 21.10 -13.38 -26.13
N MET A 104 22.20 -13.96 -25.65
CA MET A 104 22.48 -14.10 -24.22
C MET A 104 22.74 -12.73 -23.61
N ASP A 105 23.64 -11.92 -24.16
CA ASP A 105 24.02 -10.63 -23.59
C ASP A 105 22.85 -9.62 -23.55
N LEU A 106 21.80 -9.84 -24.35
CA LEU A 106 20.53 -9.11 -24.24
C LEU A 106 19.60 -9.68 -23.17
N LEU A 107 19.55 -11.00 -23.00
CA LEU A 107 18.85 -11.63 -21.88
C LEU A 107 19.48 -11.24 -20.54
N GLU A 108 20.80 -11.07 -20.51
CA GLU A 108 21.57 -10.47 -19.42
C GLU A 108 21.05 -9.12 -19.00
N GLN A 109 20.89 -8.24 -19.98
CA GLN A 109 20.42 -6.89 -19.73
C GLN A 109 18.96 -6.91 -19.29
N ALA A 110 18.14 -7.80 -19.82
CA ALA A 110 16.77 -7.96 -19.34
C ALA A 110 16.73 -8.42 -17.88
N LEU A 111 17.43 -9.51 -17.61
CA LEU A 111 17.79 -9.96 -16.28
C LEU A 111 18.87 -9.08 -15.66
N LYS A 112 18.93 -7.78 -15.92
CA LYS A 112 19.69 -6.79 -15.14
C LYS A 112 18.68 -5.84 -14.56
N TYR A 113 17.92 -5.28 -15.47
CA TYR A 113 16.77 -4.44 -15.24
C TYR A 113 15.70 -5.09 -14.37
N GLU A 114 15.47 -6.40 -14.46
CA GLU A 114 14.33 -7.02 -13.76
C GLU A 114 14.37 -7.05 -12.26
N ALA A 115 15.53 -6.89 -11.67
CA ALA A 115 15.55 -6.64 -10.25
C ALA A 115 16.44 -5.53 -9.78
N GLU A 116 16.93 -4.74 -10.73
CA GLU A 116 16.72 -3.31 -10.61
C GLU A 116 15.29 -2.94 -10.21
N ILE A 117 14.29 -3.53 -10.87
CA ILE A 117 12.88 -3.39 -10.51
C ILE A 117 12.58 -3.96 -9.12
N GLY A 118 12.86 -5.24 -8.89
CA GLY A 118 12.77 -5.88 -7.56
C GLY A 118 13.39 -5.04 -6.45
N GLN A 119 14.53 -4.40 -6.69
CA GLN A 119 15.17 -3.44 -5.77
C GLN A 119 14.35 -2.23 -5.43
N LEU A 120 13.89 -1.60 -6.47
CA LEU A 120 13.12 -0.40 -6.30
C LEU A 120 11.79 -0.78 -5.65
N SER A 121 11.25 -1.98 -5.92
CA SER A 121 9.97 -2.47 -5.40
C SER A 121 9.94 -2.66 -3.88
N ALA A 122 10.90 -3.33 -3.21
CA ALA A 122 10.87 -3.38 -1.74
C ALA A 122 11.49 -2.16 -1.04
N LYS A 123 12.31 -1.31 -1.70
CA LYS A 123 12.57 0.05 -1.17
C LYS A 123 11.29 0.87 -1.17
N VAL A 124 10.50 0.77 -2.25
CA VAL A 124 9.16 1.34 -2.32
C VAL A 124 8.28 0.74 -1.23
N SER A 125 8.34 -0.57 -0.95
CA SER A 125 7.59 -1.19 0.16
C SER A 125 7.99 -0.63 1.53
N ILE A 126 9.28 -0.51 1.83
CA ILE A 126 9.77 0.00 3.12
C ILE A 126 9.46 1.50 3.25
N ALA A 127 9.66 2.27 2.18
CA ALA A 127 9.27 3.67 2.14
C ALA A 127 7.75 3.82 2.32
N GLN A 128 6.94 2.93 1.74
CA GLN A 128 5.49 2.89 1.96
C GLN A 128 5.13 2.52 3.40
N ASP A 129 5.86 1.63 4.06
CA ASP A 129 5.66 1.29 5.47
C ASP A 129 6.04 2.49 6.38
N ARG A 130 7.13 3.20 6.05
CA ARG A 130 7.51 4.45 6.72
C ARG A 130 6.46 5.54 6.50
N VAL A 131 5.95 5.71 5.28
CA VAL A 131 4.81 6.61 4.99
C VAL A 131 3.61 6.19 5.81
N ARG A 132 3.29 4.90 5.95
CA ARG A 132 2.19 4.44 6.81
C ARG A 132 2.39 4.83 8.29
N GLN A 133 3.60 4.67 8.82
CA GLN A 133 3.93 5.10 10.19
C GLN A 133 3.82 6.62 10.36
N LEU A 134 4.41 7.39 9.44
CA LEU A 134 4.38 8.84 9.46
C LEU A 134 2.96 9.38 9.28
N VAL A 135 2.15 8.77 8.40
CA VAL A 135 0.72 9.08 8.26
C VAL A 135 -0.01 8.79 9.58
N GLY A 136 0.34 7.71 10.29
CA GLY A 136 -0.16 7.42 11.63
C GLY A 136 0.19 8.51 12.65
N GLN A 137 1.46 8.93 12.70
CA GLN A 137 1.93 10.02 13.56
C GLN A 137 1.29 11.36 13.21
N ARG A 138 1.24 11.70 11.92
CA ARG A 138 0.55 12.90 11.40
C ARG A 138 -0.91 12.90 11.81
N ARG A 139 -1.57 11.75 11.78
CA ARG A 139 -2.96 11.61 12.21
C ARG A 139 -3.13 11.87 13.71
N ILE A 140 -2.23 11.35 14.54
CA ILE A 140 -2.23 11.64 15.99
C ILE A 140 -2.03 13.14 16.24
N LEU A 141 -1.03 13.74 15.60
CA LEU A 141 -0.77 15.18 15.70
C LEU A 141 -1.96 16.01 15.19
N GLY A 142 -2.59 15.61 14.07
CA GLY A 142 -3.79 16.26 13.57
C GLY A 142 -4.96 16.19 14.55
N VAL A 143 -5.13 15.08 15.26
CA VAL A 143 -6.11 14.98 16.35
C VAL A 143 -5.78 15.95 17.49
N GLN A 144 -4.50 16.06 17.86
CA GLN A 144 -4.04 16.96 18.92
C GLN A 144 -4.17 18.45 18.54
N ILE A 145 -3.78 18.83 17.32
CA ILE A 145 -4.00 20.18 16.75
C ILE A 145 -5.48 20.51 16.78
N ASN A 146 -6.33 19.63 16.24
CA ASN A 146 -7.74 19.90 16.19
C ASN A 146 -8.35 19.98 17.60
N ALA A 147 -7.86 19.20 18.57
CA ALA A 147 -8.28 19.33 19.96
C ALA A 147 -7.85 20.68 20.56
N ALA A 148 -6.61 21.12 20.32
CA ALA A 148 -6.09 22.40 20.81
C ALA A 148 -6.80 23.60 20.18
N ARG A 149 -6.98 23.62 18.85
CA ARG A 149 -7.69 24.70 18.14
C ARG A 149 -9.15 24.84 18.54
N ARG A 150 -9.80 23.71 18.81
CA ARG A 150 -11.16 23.73 19.31
C ARG A 150 -11.24 24.29 20.72
N THR A 151 -10.29 23.92 21.57
CA THR A 151 -10.14 24.55 22.88
C THR A 151 -9.89 26.06 22.75
N ILE A 152 -9.00 26.50 21.86
CA ILE A 152 -8.73 27.94 21.60
C ILE A 152 -10.00 28.65 21.15
N THR A 153 -10.68 28.11 20.14
CA THR A 153 -11.88 28.72 19.55
C THR A 153 -13.00 28.79 20.58
N ALA A 154 -13.21 27.71 21.35
CA ALA A 154 -14.23 27.66 22.38
C ALA A 154 -13.90 28.61 23.54
N ALA A 155 -12.67 28.60 24.06
CA ALA A 155 -12.26 29.46 25.16
C ALA A 155 -12.28 30.95 24.75
N ALA A 156 -11.78 31.29 23.56
CA ALA A 156 -11.85 32.64 23.02
C ALA A 156 -13.29 33.10 22.79
N ALA A 157 -14.14 32.24 22.19
CA ALA A 157 -15.56 32.54 22.04
C ALA A 157 -16.22 32.77 23.40
N ILE A 158 -15.89 31.98 24.43
CA ILE A 158 -16.45 32.15 25.78
C ILE A 158 -15.99 33.47 26.41
N LEU A 159 -14.71 33.81 26.33
CA LEU A 159 -14.20 35.08 26.86
C LEU A 159 -14.82 36.28 26.13
N ASP A 160 -14.96 36.22 24.80
CA ASP A 160 -15.65 37.25 24.01
C ASP A 160 -17.17 37.28 24.29
N HIS A 161 -17.82 36.12 24.48
CA HIS A 161 -19.25 35.98 24.80
C HIS A 161 -19.61 36.32 26.24
N ARG A 162 -18.65 36.26 27.17
CA ARG A 162 -18.81 36.74 28.54
C ARG A 162 -18.61 38.25 28.61
N LYS A 163 -17.76 38.81 27.72
CA LYS A 163 -17.63 40.26 27.50
C LYS A 163 -18.83 40.88 26.73
N ILE A 164 -19.51 40.14 25.84
CA ILE A 164 -20.62 40.63 25.00
C ILE A 164 -21.87 39.75 25.24
N GLN A 165 -22.93 40.33 25.82
CA GLN A 165 -24.13 39.62 26.34
C GLN A 165 -24.73 38.47 25.48
N LYS A 166 -25.29 37.48 26.21
CA LYS A 166 -26.06 36.23 25.94
C LYS A 166 -26.58 35.84 24.52
N GLY A 167 -26.72 36.71 23.53
CA GLY A 167 -27.43 36.43 22.27
C GLY A 167 -26.67 35.55 21.26
N LYS A 168 -25.34 35.71 21.13
CA LYS A 168 -24.53 34.96 20.14
C LYS A 168 -24.22 33.50 20.53
N ARG A 169 -24.72 33.04 21.68
CA ARG A 169 -24.47 31.69 22.23
C ARG A 169 -25.08 30.56 21.40
N SER A 170 -26.16 30.81 20.66
CA SER A 170 -26.82 29.77 19.85
C SER A 170 -26.28 29.65 18.43
N GLU A 171 -25.70 30.73 17.88
CA GLU A 171 -25.31 30.78 16.46
C GLU A 171 -24.09 29.89 16.15
N GLU A 172 -23.00 29.99 16.91
CA GLU A 172 -21.79 29.18 16.67
C GLU A 172 -22.06 27.69 16.93
N ARG A 173 -22.81 27.39 18.00
CA ARG A 173 -23.30 26.04 18.28
C ARG A 173 -24.17 25.50 17.14
N GLN A 174 -25.08 26.31 16.58
CA GLN A 174 -25.91 25.95 15.43
C GLN A 174 -25.07 25.72 14.17
N ARG A 175 -24.04 26.54 13.93
CA ARG A 175 -23.15 26.39 12.78
C ARG A 175 -22.37 25.07 12.81
N CYS A 176 -21.78 24.72 13.95
CA CYS A 176 -21.09 23.44 14.13
C CYS A 176 -22.05 22.26 13.95
N MET A 177 -23.26 22.34 14.49
CA MET A 177 -24.31 21.33 14.29
C MET A 177 -24.72 21.19 12.82
N ALA A 178 -24.77 22.29 12.05
CA ALA A 178 -25.08 22.25 10.63
C ALA A 178 -23.97 21.54 9.82
N LEU A 179 -22.70 21.85 10.09
CA LEU A 179 -21.54 21.19 9.44
C LEU A 179 -21.48 19.69 9.74
N ILE A 180 -21.81 19.30 10.99
CA ILE A 180 -21.99 17.90 11.38
C ILE A 180 -23.05 17.22 10.51
N ALA A 181 -24.21 17.87 10.35
CA ALA A 181 -25.33 17.30 9.61
C ALA A 181 -25.05 17.19 8.10
N GLU A 182 -24.29 18.12 7.53
CA GLU A 182 -23.83 18.07 6.13
C GLU A 182 -22.79 16.98 5.91
N SER A 183 -21.78 16.91 6.78
CA SER A 183 -20.74 15.88 6.69
C SER A 183 -21.33 14.48 6.87
N ALA A 184 -22.30 14.31 7.75
CA ALA A 184 -23.04 13.06 7.93
C ALA A 184 -23.77 12.62 6.66
N ARG A 185 -24.45 13.56 5.97
CA ARG A 185 -25.09 13.28 4.67
C ARG A 185 -24.06 12.80 3.64
N SER A 186 -22.92 13.47 3.56
CA SER A 186 -21.83 13.11 2.63
C SER A 186 -21.24 11.72 2.93
N VAL A 187 -21.01 11.40 4.20
CA VAL A 187 -20.54 10.06 4.62
C VAL A 187 -21.52 8.98 4.19
N THR A 188 -22.83 9.19 4.39
CA THR A 188 -23.86 8.22 3.95
C THR A 188 -23.82 8.02 2.43
N THR A 189 -23.80 9.09 1.64
CA THR A 189 -23.75 9.01 0.17
C THR A 189 -22.49 8.30 -0.33
N LEU A 190 -21.32 8.65 0.21
CA LEU A 190 -20.05 8.04 -0.18
C LEU A 190 -19.99 6.56 0.22
N THR A 191 -20.52 6.22 1.39
CA THR A 191 -20.60 4.82 1.84
C THR A 191 -21.45 3.98 0.89
N ALA A 192 -22.59 4.51 0.44
CA ALA A 192 -23.42 3.85 -0.58
C ALA A 192 -22.67 3.63 -1.91
N ALA A 193 -21.92 4.64 -2.37
CA ALA A 193 -21.12 4.55 -3.59
C ALA A 193 -19.98 3.53 -3.49
N ILE A 194 -19.32 3.43 -2.33
CA ILE A 194 -18.29 2.42 -2.04
C ILE A 194 -18.89 1.03 -2.13
N VAL A 195 -20.04 0.80 -1.48
CA VAL A 195 -20.72 -0.51 -1.50
C VAL A 195 -21.06 -0.91 -2.94
N ALA A 196 -21.66 -0.02 -3.72
CA ALA A 196 -21.99 -0.30 -5.12
C ALA A 196 -20.76 -0.62 -5.98
N SER A 197 -19.65 0.10 -5.77
CA SER A 197 -18.39 -0.14 -6.49
C SER A 197 -17.74 -1.47 -6.08
N CYS A 198 -17.82 -1.82 -4.79
CA CYS A 198 -17.34 -3.10 -4.27
C CYS A 198 -18.14 -4.28 -4.82
N GLU A 199 -19.47 -4.15 -4.98
CA GLU A 199 -20.31 -5.17 -5.60
C GLU A 199 -19.90 -5.46 -7.04
N LYS A 200 -19.68 -4.42 -7.85
CA LYS A 200 -19.18 -4.57 -9.23
C LYS A 200 -17.79 -5.20 -9.28
N ALA A 201 -16.86 -4.68 -8.48
CA ALA A 201 -15.50 -5.22 -8.40
C ALA A 201 -15.50 -6.71 -7.99
N LYS A 202 -16.34 -7.10 -7.02
CA LYS A 202 -16.49 -8.48 -6.58
C LYS A 202 -16.91 -9.41 -7.72
N ALA A 203 -17.80 -8.97 -8.61
CA ALA A 203 -18.22 -9.75 -9.77
C ALA A 203 -17.10 -9.91 -10.80
N GLU A 204 -16.42 -8.83 -11.17
CA GLU A 204 -15.28 -8.85 -12.11
C GLU A 204 -14.13 -9.73 -11.60
N GLU A 205 -13.78 -9.58 -10.33
CA GLU A 205 -12.67 -10.32 -9.70
C GLU A 205 -12.99 -11.82 -9.61
N LYS A 206 -14.26 -12.19 -9.42
CA LYS A 206 -14.70 -13.59 -9.46
C LYS A 206 -14.47 -14.18 -10.86
N LEU A 207 -14.82 -13.45 -11.92
CA LEU A 207 -14.58 -13.89 -13.30
C LEU A 207 -13.08 -14.03 -13.61
N ALA A 208 -12.25 -13.07 -13.19
CA ALA A 208 -10.81 -13.13 -13.39
C ALA A 208 -10.16 -14.32 -12.67
N ILE A 209 -10.55 -14.59 -11.42
CA ILE A 209 -10.07 -15.76 -10.66
C ILE A 209 -10.49 -17.06 -11.36
N ALA A 210 -11.75 -17.15 -11.81
CA ALA A 210 -12.23 -18.32 -12.54
C ALA A 210 -11.46 -18.52 -13.86
N ALA A 211 -11.13 -17.46 -14.59
CA ALA A 211 -10.32 -17.53 -15.79
C ALA A 211 -8.90 -18.05 -15.53
N TYR A 212 -8.24 -17.59 -14.46
CA TYR A 212 -6.93 -18.12 -14.06
C TYR A 212 -6.99 -19.60 -13.67
N GLN A 213 -8.04 -20.02 -12.97
CA GLN A 213 -8.25 -21.42 -12.59
C GLN A 213 -8.55 -22.30 -13.79
N ALA A 214 -9.37 -21.82 -14.75
CA ALA A 214 -9.65 -22.53 -15.99
C ALA A 214 -8.39 -22.66 -16.85
N ALA A 215 -7.55 -21.61 -16.94
CA ALA A 215 -6.26 -21.67 -17.63
C ALA A 215 -5.31 -22.69 -16.98
N ASP A 216 -5.25 -22.75 -15.64
CA ASP A 216 -4.44 -23.75 -14.92
C ASP A 216 -4.95 -25.18 -15.19
N ALA A 217 -6.27 -25.38 -15.18
CA ALA A 217 -6.88 -26.66 -15.53
C ALA A 217 -6.62 -27.08 -16.98
N GLN A 218 -6.67 -26.13 -17.93
CA GLN A 218 -6.33 -26.39 -19.33
C GLN A 218 -4.86 -26.76 -19.51
N LEU A 219 -3.92 -26.10 -18.83
CA LEU A 219 -2.52 -26.53 -18.79
C LEU A 219 -2.39 -27.95 -18.20
N GLY A 220 -3.31 -28.30 -17.29
CA GLY A 220 -3.57 -29.63 -16.73
C GLY A 220 -3.95 -30.71 -17.76
N GLU A 221 -4.94 -30.39 -18.60
CA GLU A 221 -5.59 -31.36 -19.49
C GLU A 221 -4.95 -31.44 -20.88
N SER A 222 -4.42 -30.33 -21.40
CA SER A 222 -3.89 -30.24 -22.78
C SER A 222 -2.47 -30.80 -22.95
N ARG A 223 -1.85 -31.37 -21.90
CA ARG A 223 -0.48 -31.91 -21.93
C ARG A 223 -0.33 -33.25 -21.21
N VAL A 224 -0.89 -34.32 -21.80
CA VAL A 224 -0.73 -35.71 -21.32
C VAL A 224 0.63 -36.35 -21.70
N SER A 225 1.56 -35.64 -22.36
CA SER A 225 2.87 -36.21 -22.73
C SER A 225 4.02 -35.28 -22.40
N VAL A 226 4.97 -35.70 -21.56
CA VAL A 226 6.37 -35.20 -21.36
C VAL A 226 6.58 -33.68 -21.10
N GLU A 227 5.84 -32.79 -21.74
CA GLU A 227 5.85 -31.33 -21.68
C GLU A 227 5.39 -30.74 -20.34
N MET A 228 4.58 -31.45 -19.54
CA MET A 228 4.28 -31.01 -18.16
C MET A 228 5.50 -31.00 -17.24
N ARG A 229 6.57 -31.71 -17.62
CA ARG A 229 7.87 -31.66 -16.93
C ARG A 229 8.81 -30.60 -17.52
N SER A 230 8.38 -29.86 -18.56
CA SER A 230 9.17 -28.75 -19.09
C SER A 230 9.15 -27.60 -18.10
N ALA A 231 10.28 -26.89 -18.01
CA ALA A 231 10.41 -25.74 -17.14
C ALA A 231 9.40 -24.62 -17.45
N GLU A 232 9.01 -24.49 -18.73
CA GLU A 232 8.05 -23.50 -19.20
C GLU A 232 6.63 -23.79 -18.70
N ALA A 233 6.16 -25.04 -18.78
CA ALA A 233 4.85 -25.42 -18.27
C ALA A 233 4.71 -25.18 -16.74
N MET A 234 5.78 -25.47 -15.99
CA MET A 234 5.81 -25.18 -14.54
C MET A 234 5.79 -23.67 -14.28
N ALA A 235 6.54 -22.88 -15.05
CA ALA A 235 6.55 -21.43 -14.92
C ALA A 235 5.19 -20.78 -15.24
N ASP A 236 4.52 -21.23 -16.31
CA ASP A 236 3.17 -20.73 -16.68
C ASP A 236 2.17 -20.99 -15.56
N LYS A 237 2.21 -22.19 -14.96
CA LYS A 237 1.39 -22.54 -13.80
C LYS A 237 1.71 -21.68 -12.57
N ALA A 238 2.99 -21.38 -12.36
CA ALA A 238 3.42 -20.50 -11.30
C ALA A 238 2.90 -19.06 -11.50
N ASP A 239 2.94 -18.55 -12.73
CA ASP A 239 2.43 -17.23 -13.11
C ASP A 239 0.92 -17.09 -12.88
N LEU A 240 0.13 -18.10 -13.28
CA LEU A 240 -1.32 -18.12 -13.01
C LEU A 240 -1.63 -18.12 -11.51
N SER A 241 -0.89 -18.93 -10.75
CA SER A 241 -1.03 -19.02 -9.29
C SER A 241 -0.66 -17.68 -8.62
N MET A 242 0.41 -17.04 -9.08
CA MET A 242 0.87 -15.75 -8.58
C MET A 242 -0.15 -14.64 -8.88
N ARG A 243 -0.70 -14.57 -10.10
CA ARG A 243 -1.73 -13.58 -10.47
C ARG A 243 -3.01 -13.73 -9.65
N ALA A 244 -3.49 -14.97 -9.46
CA ALA A 244 -4.63 -15.24 -8.62
C ALA A 244 -4.36 -14.87 -7.15
N ALA A 245 -3.17 -15.17 -6.63
CA ALA A 245 -2.76 -14.83 -5.27
C ALA A 245 -2.68 -13.31 -5.05
N SER A 246 -2.07 -12.57 -5.98
CA SER A 246 -1.99 -11.10 -5.90
C SER A 246 -3.36 -10.45 -5.91
N LEU A 247 -4.27 -10.89 -6.79
CA LEU A 247 -5.63 -10.35 -6.81
C LEU A 247 -6.36 -10.58 -5.48
N ARG A 248 -6.24 -11.77 -4.89
CA ARG A 248 -6.82 -12.08 -3.57
C ARG A 248 -6.20 -11.26 -2.45
N SER A 249 -4.89 -11.04 -2.47
CA SER A 249 -4.16 -10.20 -1.50
C SER A 249 -4.64 -8.74 -1.54
N GLU A 250 -4.82 -8.18 -2.74
CA GLU A 250 -5.33 -6.81 -2.89
C GLU A 250 -6.75 -6.64 -2.38
N ARG A 251 -7.61 -7.65 -2.61
CA ARG A 251 -8.97 -7.70 -2.07
C ARG A 251 -8.98 -7.76 -0.54
N TYR A 252 -8.11 -8.58 0.05
CA TYR A 252 -7.93 -8.65 1.50
C TYR A 252 -7.49 -7.30 2.09
N SER A 253 -6.53 -6.62 1.43
CA SER A 253 -6.07 -5.29 1.85
C SER A 253 -7.19 -4.24 1.81
N LEU A 254 -8.00 -4.22 0.75
CA LEU A 254 -9.13 -3.30 0.65
C LEU A 254 -10.18 -3.58 1.73
N HIS A 255 -10.49 -4.85 2.00
CA HIS A 255 -11.40 -5.23 3.09
C HIS A 255 -10.96 -4.63 4.44
N GLY A 256 -9.68 -4.74 4.81
CA GLY A 256 -9.17 -4.14 6.05
C GLY A 256 -9.44 -2.63 6.15
N ARG A 257 -9.31 -1.89 5.04
CA ARG A 257 -9.60 -0.45 5.03
C ARG A 257 -11.10 -0.13 5.12
N LEU A 258 -11.96 -0.97 4.54
CA LEU A 258 -13.42 -0.83 4.63
C LEU A 258 -13.91 -1.13 6.04
N THR A 259 -13.33 -2.13 6.71
CA THR A 259 -13.59 -2.43 8.12
C THR A 259 -13.24 -1.24 9.02
N MET A 260 -12.08 -0.62 8.81
CA MET A 260 -11.71 0.60 9.55
C MET A 260 -12.69 1.76 9.34
N LEU A 261 -13.19 1.95 8.10
CA LEU A 261 -14.20 2.99 7.83
C LEU A 261 -15.48 2.72 8.61
N LYS A 262 -15.97 1.47 8.57
CA LYS A 262 -17.14 1.03 9.34
C LYS A 262 -16.97 1.31 10.83
N GLU A 263 -15.84 0.90 11.42
CA GLU A 263 -15.54 1.13 12.84
C GLU A 263 -15.58 2.63 13.19
N TRP A 264 -15.05 3.52 12.33
CA TRP A 264 -15.09 4.95 12.61
C TRP A 264 -16.50 5.52 12.56
N ILE A 265 -17.36 5.03 11.66
CA ILE A 265 -18.78 5.40 11.60
C ILE A 265 -19.47 4.91 12.88
N GLU A 266 -19.30 3.63 13.24
CA GLU A 266 -19.92 3.03 14.43
C GLU A 266 -19.48 3.72 15.73
N GLU A 267 -18.23 4.17 15.82
CA GLU A 267 -17.70 4.89 16.98
C GLU A 267 -18.24 6.34 17.08
N LEU A 268 -18.33 7.06 15.96
CA LEU A 268 -18.61 8.50 15.95
C LEU A 268 -20.10 8.80 15.88
N TRP A 269 -20.87 8.04 15.11
CA TRP A 269 -22.28 8.30 14.86
C TRP A 269 -23.13 8.44 16.14
N PRO A 270 -23.08 7.50 17.11
CA PRO A 270 -23.89 7.61 18.33
C PRO A 270 -23.47 8.78 19.22
N LYS A 271 -22.21 9.24 19.14
CA LYS A 271 -21.72 10.40 19.91
C LYS A 271 -22.32 11.71 19.40
N VAL A 272 -22.66 11.76 18.12
CA VAL A 272 -23.09 12.97 17.41
C VAL A 272 -24.59 12.99 17.18
N PHE A 273 -25.19 11.82 16.96
CA PHE A 273 -26.61 11.62 16.76
C PHE A 273 -27.11 10.47 17.64
N PRO A 274 -27.25 10.68 18.96
CA PRO A 274 -27.66 9.62 19.90
C PRO A 274 -29.03 8.99 19.55
N ASP A 275 -29.92 9.78 18.94
CA ASP A 275 -31.27 9.35 18.59
C ASP A 275 -31.42 8.87 17.14
N LYS A 276 -30.33 8.84 16.35
CA LYS A 276 -30.39 8.40 14.94
C LYS A 276 -29.70 7.05 14.74
N PRO A 277 -30.29 6.13 13.96
CA PRO A 277 -29.62 4.89 13.62
C PRO A 277 -28.38 5.15 12.77
N ILE A 278 -27.40 4.26 12.90
CA ILE A 278 -26.23 4.19 12.02
C ILE A 278 -26.70 3.88 10.59
N PRO A 279 -26.11 4.50 9.53
CA PRO A 279 -26.49 4.21 8.15
C PRO A 279 -26.38 2.72 7.83
N GLU A 280 -27.40 2.15 7.19
CA GLU A 280 -27.44 0.72 6.86
C GLU A 280 -26.31 0.32 5.90
N GLU A 281 -25.91 1.21 4.99
CA GLU A 281 -24.81 0.99 4.05
C GLU A 281 -23.46 0.79 4.76
N ALA A 282 -23.28 1.38 5.96
CA ALA A 282 -22.05 1.18 6.73
C ALA A 282 -21.90 -0.29 7.17
N LYS A 283 -23.00 -0.99 7.42
CA LYS A 283 -22.99 -2.42 7.76
C LYS A 283 -22.56 -3.28 6.58
N LYS A 284 -22.86 -2.85 5.36
CA LYS A 284 -22.54 -3.57 4.11
C LYS A 284 -21.07 -3.45 3.69
N LEU A 285 -20.31 -2.50 4.24
CA LEU A 285 -18.89 -2.29 3.89
C LEU A 285 -18.04 -3.57 4.06
N THR A 286 -18.37 -4.41 5.05
CA THR A 286 -17.65 -5.67 5.31
C THR A 286 -18.07 -6.83 4.40
N GLU A 287 -19.18 -6.72 3.65
CA GLU A 287 -19.72 -7.79 2.79
C GLU A 287 -18.94 -7.98 1.48
N TYR A 288 -18.06 -7.03 1.14
CA TYR A 288 -17.16 -7.12 -0.01
C TYR A 288 -16.28 -8.38 0.04
N VAL A 289 -15.81 -8.74 1.24
CA VAL A 289 -15.08 -9.98 1.53
C VAL A 289 -15.71 -10.66 2.76
N PRO A 290 -16.68 -11.58 2.57
CA PRO A 290 -17.38 -12.23 3.67
C PRO A 290 -16.49 -13.14 4.53
N SER A 291 -15.41 -13.67 3.95
CA SER A 291 -14.49 -14.60 4.61
C SER A 291 -13.05 -14.16 4.38
N PRO A 292 -12.57 -13.12 5.10
CA PRO A 292 -11.25 -12.54 4.88
C PRO A 292 -10.13 -13.54 5.15
N GLU A 293 -10.27 -14.38 6.18
CA GLU A 293 -9.27 -15.41 6.48
C GLU A 293 -9.21 -16.52 5.42
N THR A 294 -10.35 -16.91 4.85
CA THR A 294 -10.38 -17.83 3.70
C THR A 294 -9.67 -17.22 2.50
N LEU A 295 -9.92 -15.93 2.22
CA LEU A 295 -9.29 -15.22 1.11
C LEU A 295 -7.77 -15.10 1.30
N LYS A 296 -7.33 -14.78 2.53
CA LYS A 296 -5.92 -14.75 2.91
C LYS A 296 -5.28 -16.13 2.73
N THR A 297 -5.91 -17.19 3.23
CA THR A 297 -5.44 -18.57 3.09
C THR A 297 -5.28 -18.95 1.62
N LEU A 298 -6.27 -18.66 0.77
CA LEU A 298 -6.22 -18.94 -0.67
C LEU A 298 -5.14 -18.13 -1.41
N ALA A 299 -4.81 -16.93 -0.94
CA ALA A 299 -3.71 -16.14 -1.47
C ALA A 299 -2.35 -16.72 -1.05
N LEU A 300 -2.18 -17.10 0.23
CA LEU A 300 -0.97 -17.76 0.73
C LEU A 300 -0.72 -19.10 0.03
N GLN A 301 -1.78 -19.89 -0.18
CA GLN A 301 -1.71 -21.12 -0.97
C GLN A 301 -1.25 -20.83 -2.41
N GLY A 302 -1.83 -19.83 -3.07
CA GLY A 302 -1.42 -19.47 -4.43
C GLY A 302 0.05 -19.04 -4.52
N TYR A 303 0.54 -18.25 -3.56
CA TYR A 303 1.97 -17.92 -3.47
C TYR A 303 2.83 -19.15 -3.20
N THR A 304 2.40 -20.05 -2.32
CA THR A 304 3.12 -21.31 -2.04
C THR A 304 3.21 -22.21 -3.28
N THR A 305 2.11 -22.34 -4.03
CA THR A 305 2.08 -23.07 -5.30
C THR A 305 3.00 -22.43 -6.33
N ALA A 306 3.00 -21.09 -6.44
CA ALA A 306 3.93 -20.39 -7.32
C ALA A 306 5.40 -20.63 -6.94
N ILE A 307 5.75 -20.55 -5.64
CA ILE A 307 7.10 -20.83 -5.14
C ILE A 307 7.55 -22.25 -5.53
N SER A 308 6.68 -23.25 -5.36
CA SER A 308 6.98 -24.64 -5.68
C SER A 308 7.18 -24.85 -7.19
N ASN A 309 6.30 -24.29 -8.01
CA ASN A 309 6.38 -24.45 -9.46
C ASN A 309 7.56 -23.68 -10.08
N TYR A 310 7.91 -22.50 -9.57
CA TYR A 310 9.14 -21.82 -9.99
C TYR A 310 10.41 -22.58 -9.59
N ASP A 311 10.41 -23.23 -8.42
CA ASP A 311 11.50 -24.12 -8.01
C ASP A 311 11.63 -25.32 -8.96
N GLY A 312 10.52 -26.00 -9.22
CA GLY A 312 10.46 -27.11 -10.18
C GLY A 312 10.92 -26.68 -11.58
N ALA A 313 10.47 -25.51 -12.05
CA ALA A 313 10.90 -24.94 -13.32
C ALA A 313 12.41 -24.71 -13.36
N ALA A 314 12.98 -24.13 -12.30
CA ALA A 314 14.42 -23.91 -12.18
C ALA A 314 15.22 -25.22 -12.20
N GLN A 315 14.70 -26.28 -11.56
CA GLN A 315 15.34 -27.60 -11.47
C GLN A 315 15.24 -28.41 -12.77
N ALA A 316 14.14 -28.29 -13.51
CA ALA A 316 13.89 -29.01 -14.76
C ALA A 316 14.80 -28.57 -15.94
N LEU A 317 15.46 -27.43 -15.83
CA LEU A 317 16.34 -26.89 -16.86
C LEU A 317 17.66 -27.68 -16.98
N GLY A 318 18.09 -27.93 -18.22
CA GLY A 318 19.36 -28.60 -18.53
C GLY A 318 20.60 -27.74 -18.22
N ARG A 319 21.80 -28.36 -18.27
CA ARG A 319 23.08 -27.67 -17.98
C ARG A 319 23.35 -26.45 -18.89
N GLY A 320 22.84 -26.45 -20.13
CA GLY A 320 22.98 -25.33 -21.08
C GLY A 320 21.94 -24.21 -20.93
N GLU A 321 20.95 -24.38 -20.05
CA GLU A 321 19.80 -23.46 -19.91
C GLU A 321 19.88 -22.60 -18.65
N GLN A 322 21.10 -22.43 -18.13
CA GLN A 322 21.38 -21.77 -16.86
C GLN A 322 20.84 -20.33 -16.79
N LYS A 323 20.60 -19.70 -17.95
CA LYS A 323 19.98 -18.39 -18.13
C LYS A 323 18.50 -18.32 -17.71
N TYR A 324 17.71 -19.37 -17.97
CA TYR A 324 16.29 -19.42 -17.59
C TYR A 324 16.14 -19.75 -16.10
N ARG A 325 17.15 -20.41 -15.52
CA ARG A 325 17.15 -20.82 -14.11
C ARG A 325 17.11 -19.59 -13.19
N TRP A 326 17.88 -18.56 -13.50
CA TRP A 326 17.91 -17.33 -12.71
C TRP A 326 16.60 -16.54 -12.78
N PHE A 327 15.94 -16.56 -13.94
CA PHE A 327 14.63 -15.93 -14.10
C PHE A 327 13.60 -16.56 -13.16
N TYR A 328 13.50 -17.88 -13.15
CA TYR A 328 12.56 -18.59 -12.27
C TYR A 328 12.90 -18.40 -10.79
N GLN A 329 14.19 -18.36 -10.43
CA GLN A 329 14.63 -18.04 -9.07
C GLN A 329 14.22 -16.62 -8.63
N GLY A 330 14.27 -15.63 -9.54
CA GLY A 330 13.79 -14.27 -9.27
C GLY A 330 12.28 -14.21 -9.02
N GLN A 331 11.49 -14.90 -9.85
CA GLN A 331 10.04 -14.98 -9.68
C GLN A 331 9.63 -15.77 -8.43
N GLN A 332 10.40 -16.82 -8.09
CA GLN A 332 10.25 -17.54 -6.84
C GLN A 332 10.45 -16.62 -5.62
N ALA A 333 11.49 -15.78 -5.64
CA ALA A 333 11.73 -14.79 -4.58
C ALA A 333 10.60 -13.74 -4.49
N ALA A 334 10.05 -13.29 -5.63
CA ALA A 334 8.89 -12.39 -5.65
C ALA A 334 7.63 -13.04 -5.05
N ALA A 335 7.41 -14.33 -5.30
CA ALA A 335 6.31 -15.07 -4.68
C ALA A 335 6.52 -15.25 -3.15
N CYS A 336 7.76 -15.49 -2.69
CA CYS A 336 8.10 -15.48 -1.27
C CYS A 336 7.82 -14.11 -0.61
N LEU A 337 8.11 -13.00 -1.31
CA LEU A 337 7.79 -11.65 -0.82
C LEU A 337 6.28 -11.39 -0.73
N GLY A 338 5.52 -11.77 -1.76
CA GLY A 338 4.06 -11.67 -1.74
C GLY A 338 3.44 -12.48 -0.59
N HIS A 339 4.01 -13.65 -0.29
CA HIS A 339 3.66 -14.44 0.88
C HIS A 339 3.98 -13.70 2.19
N TRP A 340 5.19 -13.18 2.34
CA TRP A 340 5.62 -12.45 3.54
C TRP A 340 4.78 -11.18 3.80
N GLN A 341 4.43 -10.42 2.75
CA GLN A 341 3.59 -9.22 2.89
C GLN A 341 2.19 -9.55 3.43
N LEU A 342 1.65 -10.71 3.07
CA LEU A 342 0.33 -11.15 3.51
C LEU A 342 0.37 -11.83 4.89
N GLN A 343 1.47 -12.51 5.21
CA GLN A 343 1.75 -13.10 6.51
C GLN A 343 3.25 -12.95 6.79
N PRO A 344 3.64 -12.04 7.70
CA PRO A 344 5.05 -11.79 8.05
C PRO A 344 5.72 -13.03 8.64
N ASP A 345 6.21 -13.92 7.77
CA ASP A 345 6.97 -15.12 8.10
C ASP A 345 8.45 -14.87 7.79
N PRO A 346 9.32 -14.77 8.83
CA PRO A 346 10.76 -14.57 8.63
C PRO A 346 11.41 -15.65 7.77
N ASN A 347 10.86 -16.86 7.74
CA ASN A 347 11.40 -17.95 6.92
C ASN A 347 11.20 -17.70 5.44
N GLN A 348 10.08 -17.09 5.03
CA GLN A 348 9.84 -16.75 3.63
C GLN A 348 10.72 -15.58 3.17
N LEU A 349 10.95 -14.61 4.06
CA LEU A 349 11.89 -13.53 3.81
C LEU A 349 13.32 -14.07 3.64
N LYS A 350 13.77 -14.90 4.59
CA LYS A 350 15.08 -15.57 4.53
C LYS A 350 15.21 -16.48 3.31
N ARG A 351 14.15 -17.23 2.96
CA ARG A 351 14.13 -18.08 1.77
C ARG A 351 14.27 -17.24 0.49
N ALA A 352 13.58 -16.11 0.40
CA ALA A 352 13.77 -15.17 -0.70
C ALA A 352 15.24 -14.72 -0.77
N GLU A 353 15.84 -14.31 0.36
CA GLU A 353 17.25 -13.94 0.44
C GLU A 353 18.19 -15.08 0.01
N ASP A 354 17.96 -16.30 0.47
CA ASP A 354 18.78 -17.48 0.19
C ASP A 354 18.70 -17.89 -1.29
N ILE A 355 17.49 -17.87 -1.89
CA ILE A 355 17.30 -18.13 -3.33
C ILE A 355 18.08 -17.10 -4.14
N LEU A 356 17.99 -15.83 -3.76
CA LEU A 356 18.70 -14.75 -4.41
C LEU A 356 20.22 -14.92 -4.22
N ASN A 357 20.70 -15.16 -3.00
CA ASN A 357 22.12 -15.41 -2.70
C ASN A 357 22.68 -16.60 -3.50
N ALA A 358 21.92 -17.70 -3.61
CA ALA A 358 22.33 -18.89 -4.35
C ALA A 358 22.36 -18.65 -5.86
N ALA A 359 21.39 -17.93 -6.40
CA ALA A 359 21.38 -17.50 -7.79
C ALA A 359 22.60 -16.62 -8.15
N LEU A 360 23.16 -15.92 -7.15
CA LEU A 360 24.30 -14.99 -7.28
C LEU A 360 25.68 -15.60 -7.02
N LYS A 361 25.77 -16.76 -6.37
CA LYS A 361 27.04 -17.31 -5.88
C LYS A 361 28.08 -17.47 -7.00
N ASN A 362 29.25 -16.87 -6.83
CA ASN A 362 30.37 -16.81 -7.79
C ASN A 362 30.03 -16.08 -9.10
N LYS A 363 28.93 -15.33 -9.11
CA LYS A 363 28.37 -14.61 -10.25
C LYS A 363 27.86 -13.23 -9.81
N GLU A 364 28.40 -12.70 -8.71
CA GLU A 364 27.98 -11.45 -8.09
C GLU A 364 28.25 -10.25 -9.01
N ALA A 365 29.29 -10.34 -9.84
CA ALA A 365 29.62 -9.36 -10.88
C ALA A 365 28.87 -9.60 -12.20
N SER A 366 28.15 -10.72 -12.34
CA SER A 366 27.44 -11.09 -13.57
C SER A 366 26.32 -10.08 -13.85
N PRO A 367 26.38 -9.34 -14.97
CA PRO A 367 25.29 -8.44 -15.31
C PRO A 367 23.92 -9.15 -15.43
N TYR A 368 23.86 -10.47 -15.74
CA TYR A 368 22.64 -11.30 -15.89
C TYR A 368 21.90 -11.53 -14.58
N LEU A 369 22.52 -11.10 -13.49
CA LEU A 369 22.12 -11.40 -12.14
C LEU A 369 22.00 -10.14 -11.28
N ARG A 370 22.25 -8.96 -11.86
CA ARG A 370 21.93 -7.67 -11.23
C ARG A 370 20.51 -7.54 -10.67
N PRO A 371 19.45 -8.18 -11.19
CA PRO A 371 18.15 -8.25 -10.61
C PRO A 371 18.24 -8.83 -9.22
N VAL A 372 18.80 -10.02 -9.19
CA VAL A 372 18.88 -10.89 -8.06
C VAL A 372 19.79 -10.26 -7.00
N VAL A 373 20.93 -9.68 -7.42
CA VAL A 373 21.84 -8.88 -6.57
C VAL A 373 21.04 -7.79 -5.91
N ARG A 374 20.22 -7.14 -6.73
CA ARG A 374 19.53 -5.99 -6.27
C ARG A 374 18.45 -6.37 -5.26
N LEU A 375 17.52 -7.25 -5.62
CA LEU A 375 16.48 -7.80 -4.75
C LEU A 375 17.05 -8.27 -3.39
N ARG A 376 18.26 -8.85 -3.37
CA ARG A 376 19.00 -9.20 -2.14
C ARG A 376 19.45 -7.98 -1.33
N ASP A 377 20.01 -6.94 -1.94
CA ASP A 377 20.59 -5.83 -1.18
C ASP A 377 19.54 -4.99 -0.44
N MET A 378 18.29 -4.89 -0.93
CA MET A 378 17.22 -4.20 -0.18
C MET A 378 16.43 -5.09 0.76
N LEU A 379 16.56 -6.41 0.62
CA LEU A 379 16.27 -7.31 1.73
C LEU A 379 17.29 -7.08 2.88
N LYS A 380 18.60 -7.02 2.57
CA LYS A 380 19.68 -6.88 3.58
C LYS A 380 19.78 -5.53 4.29
N THR A 381 19.57 -4.42 3.59
CA THR A 381 19.82 -3.09 4.16
C THR A 381 18.54 -2.37 4.60
N GLY A 382 17.37 -2.90 4.23
CA GLY A 382 16.12 -2.16 4.24
C GLY A 382 16.16 -0.83 3.46
N LYS A 383 17.24 -0.58 2.72
CA LYS A 383 17.58 0.66 2.04
C LYS A 383 18.04 0.35 0.62
N SER A 384 18.08 1.41 -0.17
CA SER A 384 18.65 1.38 -1.50
C SER A 384 20.17 1.26 -1.45
N PRO A 385 20.85 0.30 -2.11
CA PRO A 385 22.25 0.56 -2.44
C PRO A 385 22.27 1.78 -3.37
N VAL A 386 23.05 2.77 -2.95
CA VAL A 386 23.47 3.90 -3.77
C VAL A 386 24.23 3.31 -4.96
N PRO A 387 23.98 3.76 -6.20
CA PRO A 387 24.77 3.32 -7.34
C PRO A 387 26.23 3.67 -7.10
N GLU A 388 27.14 2.69 -7.07
CA GLU A 388 28.57 2.96 -7.24
C GLU A 388 28.75 3.70 -8.57
N GLU A 389 29.35 4.88 -8.49
CA GLU A 389 29.80 5.61 -9.67
C GLU A 389 30.71 4.69 -10.50
N PRO A 390 30.55 4.66 -11.83
CA PRO A 390 31.47 3.91 -12.67
C PRO A 390 32.87 4.51 -12.49
N ALA A 391 33.83 3.67 -12.07
CA ALA A 391 35.24 4.01 -12.06
C ALA A 391 35.61 4.61 -13.42
N THR A 392 35.99 5.88 -13.40
CA THR A 392 36.47 6.60 -14.58
C THR A 392 37.72 5.89 -15.08
N ALA A 393 37.66 5.42 -16.33
CA ALA A 393 38.84 4.94 -17.02
C ALA A 393 39.86 6.10 -17.11
N PRO A 394 41.17 5.82 -16.94
CA PRO A 394 42.19 6.86 -17.04
C PRO A 394 42.15 7.47 -18.44
N ALA A 395 42.15 8.80 -18.49
CA ALA A 395 42.19 9.56 -19.73
C ALA A 395 43.50 9.27 -20.46
N ASP A 396 43.39 8.68 -21.64
CA ASP A 396 44.46 8.67 -22.63
C ASP A 396 44.88 10.12 -22.89
N THR A 397 46.10 10.44 -22.46
CA THR A 397 46.80 11.66 -22.82
C THR A 397 48.00 11.28 -23.68
N ASN A 398 48.13 12.05 -24.77
CA ASN A 398 49.21 12.11 -25.78
C ASN A 398 48.88 11.29 -27.04
N SER A 399 48.53 11.96 -28.15
CA SER A 399 49.44 12.70 -29.06
C SER A 399 50.40 11.76 -29.79
#